data_AF-A0A2G9XYY7-F1
#
_entry.id   AF-A0A2G9XYY7-F1
#
_cell.length_a   1.000
_cell.length_b   1.000
_cell.length_c   1.000
_cell.angle_alpha   90.00
_cell.angle_beta   90.00
_cell.angle_gamma   90.00
#
_symmetry.space_group_name_H-M   'P 1'
#
loop_
_entity.id
_entity.type
_entity.pdbx_description
1 polymer ?
#
loop_
_entity_poly.entity_id
_entity_poly.type
_entity_poly.pdbx_seq_one_letter_code
_entity_poly.pdbx_strand_id
1 'polypeptide(L)'
;DISSEFSVRMDKDVIGRFSLPLPGIHYVRNAIAAIALGIELEIPKGLLRDAIVSFEGVERRFEFIRKGDIKIVDDYAHHPKEIEETLIAAKNI
;
A
#
# COMPACT_ATOMS: atom_id res chain seq x y z
N ASP A 1 -13.58 -2.83 -5.91
CA ASP A 1 -12.44 -2.67 -4.98
C ASP A 1 -11.37 -1.79 -5.60
N ILE A 2 -10.82 -0.85 -4.85
CA ILE A 2 -9.83 0.13 -5.35
C ILE A 2 -8.44 -0.44 -5.08
N SER A 3 -7.63 -0.65 -6.13
CA SER A 3 -6.26 -1.17 -6.05
C SER A 3 -5.27 -0.23 -6.74
N SER A 4 -3.97 -0.44 -6.49
CA SER A 4 -2.88 0.29 -7.13
C SER A 4 -2.09 -0.63 -8.05
N GLU A 5 -1.91 -0.22 -9.30
CA GLU A 5 -1.09 -0.90 -10.31
C GLU A 5 0.14 -0.06 -10.63
N PHE A 6 1.34 -0.63 -10.52
CA PHE A 6 2.58 0.11 -10.76
C PHE A 6 3.69 -0.77 -11.31
N SER A 7 4.67 -0.14 -11.97
CA SER A 7 5.88 -0.80 -12.47
C SER A 7 7.09 -0.33 -11.69
N VAL A 8 7.93 -1.27 -11.27
CA VAL A 8 9.19 -1.00 -10.57
C VAL A 8 10.34 -1.15 -11.57
N ARG A 9 11.21 -0.15 -11.57
CA ARG A 9 12.45 -0.11 -12.35
C ARG A 9 13.62 0.14 -11.40
N MET A 10 14.74 -0.51 -11.68
CA MET A 10 16.01 -0.26 -11.00
C MET A 10 17.02 0.07 -12.10
N ASP A 11 17.55 1.29 -12.08
CA ASP A 11 18.30 1.87 -13.18
C ASP A 11 17.60 1.74 -14.54
N LYS A 12 18.15 0.94 -15.45
CA LYS A 12 17.59 0.68 -16.79
C LYS A 12 16.73 -0.58 -16.85
N ASP A 13 16.73 -1.39 -15.79
CA ASP A 13 16.07 -2.68 -15.77
C ASP A 13 14.65 -2.57 -15.22
N VAL A 14 13.71 -3.14 -15.97
CA VAL A 14 12.34 -3.32 -15.47
C VAL A 14 12.33 -4.55 -14.57
N ILE A 15 12.15 -4.31 -13.27
CA ILE A 15 12.03 -5.38 -12.28
C ILE A 15 10.72 -6.14 -12.48
N GLY A 16 9.63 -5.41 -12.70
CA GLY A 16 8.32 -5.99 -12.98
C GLY A 16 7.16 -5.04 -12.74
N ARG A 17 5.97 -5.53 -13.06
CA ARG A 17 4.69 -4.92 -12.67
C ARG A 17 4.18 -5.59 -11.39
N PHE A 18 3.60 -4.79 -10.51
CA PHE A 18 3.06 -5.20 -9.23
C PHE A 18 1.64 -4.64 -9.07
N SER A 19 0.79 -5.46 -8.46
CA SER A 19 -0.57 -5.12 -8.05
C SER A 19 -0.62 -5.09 -6.54
N LEU A 20 -1.12 -4.01 -5.97
CA LEU A 20 -1.30 -3.85 -4.53
C LEU A 20 -2.80 -3.62 -4.26
N PRO A 21 -3.44 -4.43 -3.41
CA PRO A 21 -4.88 -4.35 -3.15
C PRO A 21 -5.25 -3.17 -2.21
N LEU A 22 -4.44 -2.10 -2.20
CA LEU A 22 -4.64 -0.90 -1.42
C LEU A 22 -4.48 0.34 -2.32
N PRO A 23 -5.38 1.33 -2.22
CA PRO A 23 -5.25 2.58 -2.94
C PRO A 23 -4.26 3.52 -2.25
N GLY A 24 -3.54 4.32 -3.03
CA GLY A 24 -2.82 5.48 -2.52
C GLY A 24 -1.31 5.45 -2.77
N ILE A 25 -0.77 6.62 -3.13
CA ILE A 25 0.64 6.76 -3.51
C ILE A 25 1.62 6.45 -2.35
N HIS A 26 1.19 6.63 -1.09
CA HIS A 26 2.00 6.29 0.07
C HIS A 26 2.18 4.78 0.20
N TYR A 27 1.13 3.99 0.00
CA TYR A 27 1.20 2.52 -0.04
C TYR A 27 2.06 2.03 -1.19
N VAL A 28 1.95 2.65 -2.37
CA VAL A 28 2.84 2.36 -3.51
C VAL A 28 4.31 2.64 -3.16
N ARG A 29 4.63 3.77 -2.51
CA ARG A 29 6.00 4.08 -2.07
C ARG A 29 6.54 3.06 -1.06
N ASN A 30 5.73 2.67 -0.09
CA ASN A 30 6.10 1.65 0.90
C ASN A 30 6.35 0.29 0.22
N ALA A 31 5.47 -0.09 -0.71
CA ALA A 31 5.63 -1.32 -1.49
C ALA A 31 6.91 -1.29 -2.33
N ILE A 32 7.24 -0.16 -2.98
CA ILE A 32 8.50 0.00 -3.73
C ILE A 32 9.71 -0.16 -2.81
N ALA A 33 9.69 0.41 -1.61
CA ALA A 33 10.78 0.26 -0.64
C ALA A 33 10.94 -1.21 -0.20
N ALA A 34 9.84 -1.91 0.07
CA ALA A 34 9.86 -3.33 0.41
C ALA A 34 10.35 -4.20 -0.75
N ILE A 35 9.93 -3.92 -1.98
CA ILE A 35 10.39 -4.60 -3.19
C ILE A 35 11.89 -4.39 -3.38
N ALA A 36 12.38 -3.15 -3.22
CA ALA A 36 13.80 -2.83 -3.34
C ALA A 36 14.64 -3.62 -2.32
N LEU A 37 14.21 -3.67 -1.07
CA LEU A 37 14.86 -4.48 -0.04
C LEU A 37 14.83 -5.97 -0.37
N GLY A 38 13.69 -6.48 -0.86
CA GLY A 38 13.56 -7.88 -1.26
C GLY A 38 14.47 -8.28 -2.43
N ILE A 39 14.73 -7.37 -3.37
CA ILE A 39 15.71 -7.58 -4.45
C ILE A 39 17.13 -7.68 -3.89
N GLU A 40 17.50 -6.78 -2.98
CA GLU A 40 18.83 -6.80 -2.33
C GLU A 40 19.07 -8.09 -1.53
N LEU A 41 18.00 -8.65 -0.96
CA LEU A 41 18.01 -9.95 -0.27
C LEU A 41 17.84 -11.16 -1.19
N GLU A 42 17.94 -10.96 -2.51
CA GLU A 42 17.85 -12.00 -3.55
C GLU A 42 16.53 -12.80 -3.52
N ILE A 43 15.44 -12.21 -3.01
CA ILE A 43 14.12 -12.86 -3.00
C ILE A 43 13.63 -13.04 -4.45
N PRO A 44 13.20 -14.25 -4.85
CA PRO A 44 12.65 -14.49 -6.17
C PRO A 44 11.52 -13.52 -6.53
N LYS A 45 11.57 -12.94 -7.73
CA LYS A 45 10.58 -11.96 -8.22
C LYS A 45 9.14 -12.46 -8.16
N GLY A 46 8.91 -13.76 -8.33
CA GLY A 46 7.60 -14.39 -8.18
C GLY A 46 7.05 -14.22 -6.76
N LEU A 47 7.87 -14.57 -5.75
CA LEU A 47 7.49 -14.42 -4.33
C LEU A 47 7.25 -12.96 -3.95
N LEU A 48 8.03 -12.01 -4.49
CA LEU A 48 7.77 -10.58 -4.27
C LEU A 48 6.41 -10.16 -4.83
N ARG A 49 6.02 -10.63 -6.02
CA ARG A 49 4.70 -10.31 -6.59
C ARG A 49 3.58 -10.89 -5.74
N ASP A 50 3.72 -12.15 -5.35
CA ASP A 50 2.74 -12.87 -4.55
C ASP A 50 2.55 -12.19 -3.18
N ALA A 51 3.65 -11.79 -2.54
CA ALA A 51 3.62 -11.08 -1.25
C ALA A 51 2.95 -9.70 -1.34
N ILE A 52 3.22 -8.94 -2.40
CA ILE A 52 2.62 -7.60 -2.57
C ILE A 52 1.13 -7.69 -2.88
N VAL A 53 0.70 -8.64 -3.72
CA VAL A 53 -0.73 -8.80 -4.03
C VAL A 53 -1.52 -9.37 -2.85
N SER A 54 -0.88 -10.13 -1.96
CA SER A 54 -1.52 -10.67 -0.74
C SER A 54 -1.52 -9.69 0.43
N PHE A 55 -0.99 -8.48 0.30
CA PHE A 55 -0.89 -7.55 1.42
C PHE A 55 -2.21 -6.88 1.73
N GLU A 56 -2.83 -7.22 2.86
CA GLU A 56 -4.17 -6.74 3.24
C GLU A 56 -4.19 -5.35 3.90
N GLY A 57 -3.01 -4.79 4.20
CA GLY A 57 -2.87 -3.54 4.93
C GLY A 57 -2.18 -3.74 6.28
N VAL A 58 -2.19 -2.68 7.07
CA VAL A 58 -1.67 -2.70 8.45
C VAL A 58 -2.81 -2.32 9.36
N GLU A 59 -2.90 -2.98 10.51
CA GLU A 59 -3.84 -2.59 11.56
C GLU A 59 -3.69 -1.10 11.87
N ARG A 60 -4.83 -0.42 12.00
CA ARG A 60 -4.89 1.01 12.37
C ARG A 60 -4.17 1.94 11.38
N ARG A 61 -4.06 1.56 10.11
CA ARG A 61 -3.60 2.44 9.02
C ARG A 61 -4.71 2.61 8.01
N PHE A 62 -5.62 3.55 8.29
CA PHE A 62 -6.84 3.76 7.53
C PHE A 62 -7.61 2.44 7.30
N GLU A 63 -7.69 1.63 8.35
CA GLU A 63 -8.22 0.28 8.31
C GLU A 63 -9.74 0.30 8.39
N PHE A 64 -10.41 -0.36 7.45
CA PHE A 64 -11.86 -0.49 7.51
C PHE A 64 -12.28 -1.66 8.40
N ILE A 65 -12.71 -1.34 9.62
CA ILE A 65 -13.33 -2.31 10.55
C ILE A 65 -14.74 -2.69 10.08
N ARG A 66 -15.42 -1.79 9.35
CA ARG A 66 -16.74 -2.05 8.73
C ARG A 66 -16.91 -1.30 7.42
N LYS A 67 -17.41 -1.98 6.39
CA LYS A 67 -17.66 -1.43 5.03
C LYS A 67 -19.15 -1.52 4.61
N GLY A 68 -20.08 -1.13 5.49
CA GLY A 68 -21.52 -1.11 5.18
C GLY A 68 -22.02 0.29 4.82
N ASP A 69 -23.34 0.51 4.89
CA ASP A 69 -23.97 1.84 4.78
C ASP A 69 -23.33 2.86 5.74
N ILE A 70 -22.90 2.36 6.89
CA ILE A 70 -22.01 3.06 7.82
C ILE A 70 -20.62 2.43 7.71
N LYS A 71 -19.65 3.25 7.29
CA LYS A 71 -18.23 2.90 7.27
C LYS A 71 -17.62 3.22 8.62
N ILE A 72 -16.81 2.30 9.16
CA ILE A 72 -16.01 2.51 10.37
C ILE A 72 -14.55 2.29 10.00
N VAL A 73 -13.73 3.31 10.25
CA VAL A 73 -12.30 3.32 9.96
C VAL A 73 -11.53 3.49 11.27
N ASP A 74 -10.51 2.65 11.52
CA ASP A 74 -9.53 2.83 12.58
C ASP A 74 -8.22 3.35 11.97
N ASP A 75 -7.69 4.45 12.51
CA ASP A 75 -6.43 5.05 12.07
C ASP A 75 -5.65 5.57 13.28
N TYR A 76 -4.34 5.30 13.30
CA TYR A 76 -3.42 5.66 14.39
C TYR A 76 -2.87 7.09 14.29
N ALA A 77 -3.38 7.88 13.34
CA ALA A 77 -2.96 9.26 13.14
C ALA A 77 -3.08 10.08 14.42
N HIS A 78 -1.96 10.64 14.88
CA HIS A 78 -1.91 11.45 16.10
C HIS A 78 -1.08 12.72 15.92
N HIS A 79 -0.23 12.78 14.90
CA HIS A 79 0.43 14.02 14.51
C HIS A 79 -0.46 14.84 13.56
N PRO A 80 -0.38 16.20 13.58
CA PRO A 80 -1.24 17.05 12.77
C PRO A 80 -1.23 16.72 11.28
N LYS A 81 -0.06 16.34 10.74
CA LYS A 81 0.07 15.95 9.33
C LYS A 81 -0.65 14.64 9.01
N GLU A 82 -0.55 13.65 9.90
CA GLU A 82 -1.21 12.36 9.74
C GLU A 82 -2.74 12.54 9.80
N ILE A 83 -3.24 13.35 10.73
CA ILE A 83 -4.67 13.65 10.86
C ILE A 83 -5.20 14.31 9.58
N GLU A 84 -4.45 15.26 9.01
CA GLU A 84 -4.81 15.88 7.72
C GLU A 84 -4.93 14.83 6.61
N GLU A 85 -3.96 13.92 6.51
CA GLU A 85 -3.97 12.84 5.50
C GLU A 85 -5.13 11.88 5.71
N THR A 86 -5.44 11.48 6.95
CA THR A 86 -6.62 10.68 7.31
C THR A 86 -7.91 11.37 6.85
N LEU A 87 -8.07 12.67 7.11
CA LEU A 87 -9.25 13.43 6.71
C LEU A 87 -9.37 13.57 5.18
N ILE A 88 -8.25 13.72 4.47
CA ILE A 88 -8.23 13.74 3.00
C ILE A 88 -8.64 12.37 2.45
N ALA A 89 -8.11 11.27 2.99
CA ALA A 89 -8.50 9.92 2.61
C ALA A 89 -10.00 9.70 2.88
N ALA A 90 -10.50 10.12 4.04
CA ALA A 90 -11.91 10.00 4.43
C ALA A 90 -12.88 10.75 3.50
N LYS A 91 -12.45 11.86 2.89
CA LYS A 91 -13.28 12.61 1.92
C LYS A 91 -13.44 11.89 0.57
N ASN A 92 -12.56 10.94 0.26
CA ASN A 92 -12.49 10.29 -1.05
C ASN A 92 -13.02 8.84 -1.05
N ILE A 93 -13.66 8.40 0.05
CA ILE A 93 -14.19 7.04 0.22
C ILE A 93 -15.71 6.97 0.20
#